data_AF-A0A355B9A9-F1
#
_entry.id   AF-A0A355B9A9-F1
#
_cell.length_a   1.000
_cell.length_b   1.000
_cell.length_c   1.000
_cell.angle_alpha   90.00
_cell.angle_beta   90.00
_cell.angle_gamma   90.00
#
_symmetry.space_group_name_H-M   'P 1'
#
loop_
_entity.id
_entity.type
_entity.pdbx_description
1 polymer ?
#
loop_
_entity_poly.entity_id
_entity_poly.type
_entity_poly.pdbx_seq_one_letter_code
_entity_poly.pdbx_strand_id
1 'polypeptide(L)'
;TIEETALREVQEETGVDGLVIAKKLQKTYHVFKRNGRYKLKITTWFEMETNFHGIPKGQEDEGIEQVAWIKQNEIDFILQNSYENIKLLFHS
;
A
#
# COMPACT_ATOMS: atom_id res chain seq x y z
N THR A 1 -4.56 11.75 -11.99
CA THR A 1 -5.62 11.60 -10.97
C THR A 1 -5.05 10.90 -9.74
N ILE A 2 -5.83 10.72 -8.65
CA ILE A 2 -5.36 9.96 -7.48
C ILE A 2 -5.13 8.50 -7.89
N GLU A 3 -6.00 7.98 -8.75
CA GLU A 3 -5.97 6.65 -9.34
C GLU A 3 -4.68 6.42 -10.15
N GLU A 4 -4.35 7.33 -11.08
CA GLU A 4 -3.10 7.25 -11.87
C GLU A 4 -1.85 7.37 -10.99
N THR A 5 -1.91 8.22 -9.95
CA THR A 5 -0.80 8.35 -8.99
C THR A 5 -0.61 7.04 -8.22
N ALA A 6 -1.69 6.44 -7.73
CA ALA A 6 -1.62 5.18 -7.00
C ALA A 6 -1.04 4.05 -7.86
N LEU A 7 -1.45 3.94 -9.13
CA LEU A 7 -0.89 2.94 -10.05
C LEU A 7 0.61 3.15 -10.30
N ARG A 8 1.03 4.39 -10.60
CA ARG A 8 2.44 4.72 -10.85
C ARG A 8 3.32 4.42 -9.63
N GLU A 9 2.91 4.88 -8.44
CA GLU A 9 3.71 4.69 -7.22
C GLU A 9 3.86 3.21 -6.87
N VAL A 10 2.78 2.42 -6.95
CA VAL A 10 2.88 0.96 -6.69
C VAL A 10 3.80 0.30 -7.72
N GLN A 11 3.73 0.69 -8.99
CA GLN A 11 4.62 0.14 -10.02
C GLN A 11 6.10 0.51 -9.76
N GLU A 12 6.39 1.76 -9.42
CA GLU A 12 7.74 2.26 -9.12
C GLU A 12 8.33 1.57 -7.86
N GLU A 13 7.54 1.52 -6.78
CA GLU A 13 7.96 1.00 -5.48
C GLU A 13 8.10 -0.53 -5.43
N THR A 14 7.38 -1.27 -6.28
CA THR A 14 7.32 -2.75 -6.24
C THR A 14 7.87 -3.45 -7.47
N GLY A 15 8.09 -2.73 -8.57
CA GLY A 15 8.46 -3.30 -9.86
C GLY A 15 7.38 -4.19 -10.50
N VAL A 16 6.14 -4.14 -10.00
CA VAL A 16 5.01 -4.91 -10.53
C VAL A 16 4.34 -4.14 -11.66
N ASP A 17 4.37 -4.72 -12.86
CA ASP A 17 3.75 -4.12 -14.05
C ASP A 17 2.30 -4.58 -14.26
N GLY A 18 1.60 -3.89 -15.17
CA GLY A 18 0.26 -4.30 -15.62
C GLY A 18 -0.83 -4.19 -14.55
N LEU A 19 -0.64 -3.31 -13.57
CA LEU A 19 -1.61 -3.04 -12.52
C LEU A 19 -2.86 -2.36 -13.09
N VAL A 20 -4.02 -2.83 -12.67
CA VAL A 20 -5.31 -2.18 -12.92
C VAL A 20 -6.06 -2.00 -11.61
N ILE A 21 -6.77 -0.87 -11.45
CA ILE A 21 -7.62 -0.65 -10.29
C ILE A 21 -8.92 -1.43 -10.49
N ALA A 22 -9.16 -2.41 -9.63
CA ALA A 22 -10.43 -3.15 -9.58
C ALA A 22 -11.51 -2.33 -8.86
N LYS A 23 -11.16 -1.70 -7.74
CA LYS A 23 -12.11 -0.99 -6.89
C LYS A 23 -11.44 0.09 -6.05
N LYS A 24 -12.17 1.17 -5.80
CA LYS A 24 -11.82 2.17 -4.79
C LYS A 24 -12.21 1.70 -3.40
N LEU A 25 -11.27 1.77 -2.46
CA LEU A 25 -11.49 1.42 -1.05
C LEU A 25 -11.73 2.69 -0.21
N GLN A 26 -11.99 2.48 1.08
CA GLN A 26 -12.14 3.56 2.04
C GLN A 26 -10.87 4.42 2.17
N LYS A 27 -11.01 5.61 2.74
CA LYS A 27 -9.87 6.48 3.08
C LYS A 27 -9.48 6.24 4.53
N THR A 28 -8.18 6.29 4.79
CA THR A 28 -7.67 6.26 6.16
C THR A 28 -7.03 7.59 6.53
N TYR A 29 -7.04 7.89 7.83
CA TYR A 29 -6.55 9.13 8.39
C TYR A 29 -5.41 8.83 9.36
N HIS A 30 -4.28 9.50 9.18
CA HIS A 30 -3.12 9.36 10.05
C HIS A 30 -2.72 10.73 10.62
N VAL A 31 -2.81 10.88 11.94
CA VAL A 31 -2.38 12.10 12.63
C VAL A 31 -0.95 11.91 13.10
N PHE A 32 -0.05 12.80 12.69
CA PHE A 32 1.35 12.76 13.07
C PHE A 32 1.86 14.15 13.47
N LYS A 33 2.92 14.20 14.27
CA LYS A 33 3.52 15.46 14.75
C LYS A 33 4.82 15.73 14.02
N ARG A 34 4.94 16.91 13.39
CA ARG A 34 6.19 17.37 12.74
C ARG A 34 6.45 18.82 13.14
N ASN A 35 7.65 19.09 13.65
CA ASN A 35 8.05 20.41 14.16
C ASN A 35 7.08 20.99 15.20
N GLY A 36 6.65 20.17 16.16
CA GLY A 36 5.75 20.59 17.24
C GLY A 36 4.27 20.71 16.85
N ARG A 37 3.93 20.66 15.56
CA ARG A 37 2.55 20.80 15.06
C ARG A 37 1.96 19.47 14.60
N TYR A 38 0.70 19.24 14.93
CA TYR A 38 -0.06 18.11 14.41
C TYR A 38 -0.42 18.33 12.94
N LYS A 39 -0.29 17.28 12.15
CA LYS A 39 -0.69 17.22 10.74
C LYS A 39 -1.57 16.00 10.53
N LEU A 40 -2.55 16.14 9.66
CA LEU A 40 -3.42 15.07 9.20
C LEU A 40 -2.97 14.64 7.80
N LYS A 41 -2.55 13.38 7.66
CA LYS A 41 -2.34 12.73 6.36
C LYS A 41 -3.60 11.93 6.02
N ILE A 42 -4.12 12.13 4.81
CA ILE A 42 -5.24 11.37 4.26
C ILE A 42 -4.66 10.44 3.21
N THR A 43 -4.95 9.14 3.33
CA THR A 43 -4.56 8.13 2.33
C THR A 43 -5.81 7.56 1.69
N THR A 44 -5.85 7.54 0.36
CA THR A 44 -6.92 6.91 -0.43
C THR A 44 -6.43 5.56 -0.90
N TRP A 45 -7.20 4.51 -0.63
CA TRP A 45 -6.82 3.13 -0.94
C TRP A 45 -7.56 2.61 -2.16
N PHE A 46 -6.93 1.69 -2.87
CA PHE A 46 -7.48 1.02 -4.04
C PHE A 46 -7.12 -0.45 -3.99
N GLU A 47 -8.07 -1.28 -4.40
CA GLU A 47 -7.84 -2.68 -4.71
C GLU A 47 -7.33 -2.76 -6.14
N MET A 48 -6.22 -3.45 -6.34
CA MET A 48 -5.54 -3.58 -7.63
C MET A 48 -5.34 -5.03 -8.00
N GLU A 49 -5.41 -5.32 -9.28
CA GLU A 49 -5.14 -6.63 -9.87
C GLU A 49 -4.00 -6.52 -10.87
N THR A 50 -3.26 -7.60 -11.05
CA THR A 50 -2.19 -7.69 -12.05
C THR A 50 -2.01 -9.14 -12.50
N ASN A 51 -1.54 -9.30 -13.73
CA ASN A 51 -1.17 -10.58 -14.32
C ASN A 51 0.35 -10.80 -14.27
N PHE A 52 1.07 -10.02 -13.45
CA PHE A 52 2.52 -10.10 -13.31
C PHE A 52 2.95 -11.42 -12.67
N HIS A 53 3.90 -12.11 -13.31
CA HIS A 53 4.41 -13.41 -12.86
C HIS A 53 5.89 -13.38 -12.45
N GLY A 54 6.48 -12.18 -12.33
CA GLY A 54 7.88 -12.00 -11.93
C GLY A 54 8.10 -11.93 -10.41
N ILE A 55 9.36 -11.75 -10.02
CA ILE A 55 9.74 -11.47 -8.64
C ILE A 55 9.62 -9.95 -8.44
N PRO A 56 8.76 -9.47 -7.53
CA PRO A 56 8.67 -8.04 -7.24
C PRO A 56 9.99 -7.54 -6.65
N LYS A 57 10.35 -6.30 -6.97
CA LYS A 57 11.60 -5.69 -6.53
C LYS A 57 11.30 -4.33 -5.92
N GLY A 58 11.67 -4.18 -4.65
CA GLY A 58 11.54 -2.92 -3.92
C GLY A 58 12.41 -1.81 -4.49
N GLN A 59 11.91 -0.57 -4.39
CA GLN A 59 12.68 0.63 -4.69
C GLN A 59 13.54 1.04 -3.49
N GLU A 60 14.82 0.66 -3.52
CA GLU A 60 15.78 0.94 -2.43
C GLU A 60 15.95 2.44 -2.14
N ASP A 61 15.88 3.29 -3.18
CA ASP A 61 16.02 4.75 -3.05
C ASP A 61 14.91 5.40 -2.20
N GLU A 62 13.76 4.71 -2.06
CA GLU A 62 12.64 5.13 -1.21
C GLU A 62 12.58 4.37 0.12
N GLY A 63 13.59 3.55 0.40
CA GLY A 63 13.71 2.80 1.65
C GLY A 63 12.91 1.50 1.68
N ILE A 64 12.56 0.94 0.51
CA ILE A 64 11.86 -0.33 0.42
C ILE A 64 12.87 -1.47 0.30
N GLU A 65 13.11 -2.16 1.41
CA GLU A 65 14.08 -3.26 1.49
C GLU A 65 13.54 -4.59 0.95
N GLN A 66 12.22 -4.81 1.03
CA GLN A 66 11.59 -6.07 0.61
C GLN A 66 10.17 -5.85 0.06
N VAL A 67 9.86 -6.55 -1.03
CA VAL A 67 8.51 -6.70 -1.56
C VAL A 67 8.26 -8.19 -1.80
N ALA A 68 7.10 -8.70 -1.38
CA ALA A 68 6.77 -10.11 -1.48
C ALA A 68 5.27 -10.33 -1.68
N TRP A 69 4.93 -11.40 -2.40
CA TRP A 69 3.57 -11.92 -2.48
C TRP A 69 3.24 -12.69 -1.20
N ILE A 70 2.14 -12.30 -0.54
CA ILE A 70 1.69 -12.92 0.71
C ILE A 70 0.44 -13.76 0.43
N LYS A 71 0.38 -14.97 1.01
CA LYS A 71 -0.82 -15.82 0.88
C LYS A 71 -1.91 -15.36 1.84
N GLN A 72 -3.17 -15.62 1.48
CA GLN A 72 -4.33 -15.23 2.29
C GLN A 72 -4.25 -15.72 3.75
N ASN A 73 -3.72 -16.92 3.99
CA ASN A 73 -3.60 -17.51 5.33
C ASN A 73 -2.47 -16.89 6.19
N GLU A 74 -1.61 -16.07 5.60
CA GLU A 74 -0.51 -15.38 6.29
C GLU A 74 -0.87 -13.92 6.64
N ILE A 75 -1.97 -13.39 6.06
CA ILE A 75 -2.39 -12.00 6.23
C ILE A 75 -2.56 -11.63 7.70
N ASP A 76 -3.25 -12.47 8.48
CA ASP A 76 -3.51 -12.19 9.91
C ASP A 76 -2.21 -12.04 10.71
N PHE A 77 -1.19 -12.83 10.38
CA PHE A 77 0.12 -12.75 11.02
C PHE A 77 0.89 -11.50 10.59
N ILE A 78 0.94 -11.19 9.29
CA ILE A 78 1.61 -10.00 8.76
C ILE A 78 0.96 -8.70 9.27
N LEU A 79 -0.36 -8.68 9.39
CA LEU A 79 -1.09 -7.53 9.89
C LEU A 79 -0.70 -7.18 11.33
N GLN A 80 -0.26 -8.14 12.16
CA GLN A 80 0.18 -7.85 13.54
C GLN A 80 1.31 -6.81 13.58
N ASN A 81 2.20 -6.83 12.58
CA ASN A 81 3.31 -5.89 12.44
C ASN A 81 2.99 -4.70 11.51
N SER A 82 1.71 -4.46 11.22
CA SER A 82 1.26 -3.36 10.36
C SER A 82 0.60 -2.24 11.15
N TYR A 83 0.56 -1.03 10.58
CA TYR A 83 -0.15 0.09 11.19
C TYR A 83 -1.66 -0.17 11.30
N GLU A 84 -2.28 0.33 12.37
CA GLU A 84 -3.72 0.15 12.64
C GLU A 84 -4.62 0.61 11.49
N ASN A 85 -4.24 1.69 10.80
CA ASN A 85 -5.01 2.18 9.66
C ASN A 85 -5.05 1.19 8.48
N ILE A 86 -4.01 0.38 8.30
CA ILE A 86 -3.99 -0.67 7.27
C ILE A 86 -4.90 -1.83 7.69
N LYS A 87 -4.87 -2.22 8.99
CA LYS A 87 -5.74 -3.28 9.53
C LYS A 87 -7.23 -2.99 9.30
N LEU A 88 -7.64 -1.71 9.36
CA LEU A 88 -9.03 -1.29 9.10
C LEU A 88 -9.53 -1.66 7.70
N LEU A 89 -8.65 -1.84 6.71
CA LEU A 89 -9.03 -2.19 5.34
C LEU A 89 -9.41 -3.67 5.19
N PHE A 90 -8.95 -4.53 6.10
CA PHE A 90 -9.17 -5.98 6.05
C PHE A 90 -10.35 -6.44 6.90
N HIS A 91 -10.82 -5.59 7.82
CA HIS A 91 -11.93 -5.88 8.74
C HIS A 91 -13.23 -5.14 8.37
N SER A 92 -13.28 -4.51 7.17
CA SER A 92 -14.40 -3.68 6.70
C SER A 92 -15.25 -4.35 5.63
#